data_AF-A0A970RLL2-F1
#
_entry.id   AF-A0A970RLL2-F1
#
_cell.length_a   1.000
_cell.length_b   1.000
_cell.length_c   1.000
_cell.angle_alpha   90.00
_cell.angle_beta   90.00
_cell.angle_gamma   90.00
#
_symmetry.space_group_name_H-M   'P 1'
#
loop_
_entity.id
_entity.type
_entity.pdbx_description
1 polymer ?
#
loop_
_entity_poly.entity_id
_entity_poly.type
_entity_poly.pdbx_seq_one_letter_code
_entity_poly.pdbx_strand_id
1 'polypeptide(L)'
;MTDGTTYEDICVNGISGYTYDFNDYYSIYTLTITGNGLTFSGTGEDIHVVTASGVTAVTFDNLSISGEYISMDGLLTTEEASTRLEIRISGNCSLIDTSGYGGARFDRPVQLTGTGTGASLTFGGGVYCADDFDVNDLEFEINNSYVAIGNDEGSVMQWWSFTNSVVRLNSTNGGVLGMHALSVENSVFTVTVSGASEYLGIECPQVRISGSSVVTVTMNGDPEVECVIGTGVLEFADFTGSFSCSGPNIPAVFAGDIRFIEGGVEVSPDGYNLGSAEVSEFEDEYGTYESFGIWIEGTLVPASSVTVSKD
;
A
#
# COMPACT_ATOMS: atom_id res chain seq x y z
N MET A 1 -8.79 25.38 -8.65
CA MET A 1 -7.33 25.28 -8.48
C MET A 1 -6.80 26.62 -7.96
N THR A 2 -5.73 26.61 -7.16
CA THR A 2 -5.07 27.82 -6.67
C THR A 2 -3.54 27.69 -6.58
N ASP A 3 -2.84 28.81 -6.76
CA ASP A 3 -1.41 29.00 -6.45
C ASP A 3 -1.17 29.59 -5.04
N GLY A 4 -2.23 29.73 -4.23
CA GLY A 4 -2.22 30.38 -2.92
C GLY A 4 -2.54 31.88 -2.94
N THR A 5 -2.64 32.50 -4.12
CA THR A 5 -3.00 33.91 -4.29
C THR A 5 -4.25 34.12 -5.12
N THR A 6 -4.46 33.26 -6.12
CA THR A 6 -5.54 33.34 -7.09
C THR A 6 -6.27 32.00 -7.16
N TYR A 7 -7.58 32.04 -7.37
CA TYR A 7 -8.41 30.86 -7.59
C TYR A 7 -9.00 30.90 -8.99
N GLU A 8 -8.96 29.77 -9.69
CA GLU A 8 -9.64 29.60 -10.97
C GLU A 8 -10.13 28.18 -11.21
N ASP A 9 -11.08 28.05 -12.12
CA ASP A 9 -11.49 26.76 -12.67
C ASP A 9 -10.38 26.24 -13.61
N ILE A 10 -10.15 24.92 -13.57
CA ILE A 10 -9.04 24.28 -14.31
C ILE A 10 -9.14 24.57 -15.82
N CYS A 11 -10.35 24.64 -16.38
CA CYS A 11 -10.57 24.92 -17.80
C CYS A 11 -10.23 26.35 -18.25
N VAL A 12 -9.99 27.28 -17.32
CA VAL A 12 -9.64 28.68 -17.62
C VAL A 12 -8.19 28.80 -18.07
N ASN A 13 -7.28 27.98 -17.51
CA ASN A 13 -5.86 27.93 -17.85
C ASN A 13 -5.17 29.31 -17.73
N GLY A 14 -5.48 30.04 -16.65
CA GLY A 14 -4.99 31.40 -16.38
C GLY A 14 -3.82 31.48 -15.40
N ILE A 15 -3.63 30.46 -14.56
CA ILE A 15 -2.49 30.24 -13.67
C ILE A 15 -1.49 29.32 -14.37
N SER A 16 -0.21 29.71 -14.36
CA SER A 16 0.86 28.87 -14.93
C SER A 16 1.14 27.63 -14.09
N GLY A 17 1.64 26.57 -14.71
CA GLY A 17 2.09 25.36 -14.01
C GLY A 17 1.13 24.18 -14.14
N TYR A 18 0.14 24.27 -15.02
CA TYR A 18 -0.65 23.12 -15.44
C TYR A 18 -1.17 23.33 -16.87
N THR A 19 -1.62 22.25 -17.52
CA THR A 19 -2.41 22.30 -18.75
C THR A 19 -3.64 21.42 -18.59
N TYR A 20 -4.67 21.68 -19.38
CA TYR A 20 -5.90 20.91 -19.37
C TYR A 20 -6.39 20.74 -20.81
N ASP A 21 -6.18 19.55 -21.35
CA ASP A 21 -6.35 19.27 -22.78
C ASP A 21 -7.16 17.99 -22.97
N PHE A 22 -8.00 17.95 -24.00
CA PHE A 22 -8.74 16.74 -24.36
C PHE A 22 -7.82 15.78 -25.13
N ASN A 23 -7.72 14.54 -24.67
CA ASN A 23 -6.99 13.49 -25.35
C ASN A 23 -7.94 12.66 -26.23
N ASP A 24 -7.89 12.89 -27.54
CA ASP A 24 -8.74 12.19 -28.50
C ASP A 24 -8.57 10.66 -28.49
N TYR A 25 -7.37 10.16 -28.17
CA TYR A 25 -7.09 8.72 -28.21
C TYR A 25 -7.79 7.97 -27.06
N TYR A 26 -7.75 8.54 -25.85
CA TYR A 26 -8.41 7.97 -24.67
C TYR A 26 -9.82 8.55 -24.44
N SER A 27 -10.23 9.54 -25.24
CA SER A 27 -11.51 10.27 -25.09
C SER A 27 -11.72 10.85 -23.68
N ILE A 28 -10.65 11.33 -23.05
CA ILE A 28 -10.63 11.81 -21.66
C ILE A 28 -9.91 13.15 -21.58
N TYR A 29 -10.29 14.00 -20.62
CA TYR A 29 -9.50 15.20 -20.33
C TYR A 29 -8.24 14.84 -19.55
N THR A 30 -7.11 15.44 -19.94
CA THR A 30 -5.84 15.27 -19.24
C THR A 30 -5.46 16.58 -18.57
N LEU A 31 -5.34 16.53 -17.24
CA LEU A 31 -4.75 17.57 -16.42
C LEU A 31 -3.26 17.26 -16.24
N THR A 32 -2.39 18.03 -16.91
CA THR A 32 -0.94 17.87 -16.75
C THR A 32 -0.40 18.92 -15.80
N ILE A 33 0.12 18.52 -14.66
CA ILE A 33 0.73 19.39 -13.64
C ILE A 33 2.20 19.58 -13.99
N THR A 34 2.60 20.80 -14.29
CA THR A 34 3.95 21.16 -14.75
C THR A 34 4.70 22.10 -13.79
N GLY A 35 3.99 22.66 -12.81
CA GLY A 35 4.52 23.59 -11.81
C GLY A 35 4.40 23.04 -10.38
N ASN A 36 5.29 23.51 -9.52
CA ASN A 36 5.28 23.18 -8.09
C ASN A 36 4.32 24.08 -7.29
N GLY A 37 3.83 23.57 -6.16
CA GLY A 37 3.11 24.38 -5.17
C GLY A 37 1.65 24.68 -5.53
N LEU A 38 1.12 24.05 -6.58
CA LEU A 38 -0.29 24.16 -6.94
C LEU A 38 -1.17 23.32 -6.01
N THR A 39 -2.35 23.84 -5.73
CA THR A 39 -3.41 23.15 -4.99
C THR A 39 -4.62 22.89 -5.89
N PHE A 40 -4.99 21.62 -6.02
CA PHE A 40 -6.15 21.17 -6.78
C PHE A 40 -7.26 20.71 -5.82
N SER A 41 -8.50 21.13 -6.09
CA SER A 41 -9.65 20.94 -5.21
C SER A 41 -10.94 20.82 -6.00
N GLY A 42 -11.97 20.23 -5.40
CA GLY A 42 -13.31 20.14 -5.97
C GLY A 42 -13.61 18.77 -6.58
N THR A 43 -14.65 18.69 -7.41
CA THR A 43 -15.13 17.44 -8.00
C THR A 43 -14.94 17.43 -9.52
N GLY A 44 -14.55 16.30 -10.09
CA GLY A 44 -14.40 16.12 -11.54
C GLY A 44 -14.78 14.73 -12.00
N GLU A 45 -15.17 14.62 -13.27
CA GLU A 45 -15.45 13.34 -13.92
C GLU A 45 -14.60 13.20 -15.18
N ASP A 46 -14.12 11.98 -15.47
CA ASP A 46 -13.34 11.65 -16.66
C ASP A 46 -12.12 12.59 -16.86
N ILE A 47 -11.31 12.69 -15.80
CA ILE A 47 -10.07 13.45 -15.77
C ILE A 47 -8.92 12.50 -15.43
N HIS A 48 -7.97 12.37 -16.34
CA HIS A 48 -6.67 11.78 -16.09
C HIS A 48 -5.69 12.86 -15.61
N VAL A 49 -5.02 12.64 -14.50
CA VAL A 49 -4.05 13.58 -13.92
C VAL A 49 -2.65 13.05 -14.14
N VAL A 50 -1.81 13.84 -14.80
CA VAL A 50 -0.40 13.54 -15.04
C VAL A 50 0.45 14.55 -14.31
N THR A 51 1.43 14.10 -13.53
CA THR A 51 2.42 14.99 -12.92
C THR A 51 3.75 14.90 -13.66
N ALA A 52 4.21 16.02 -14.20
CA ALA A 52 5.43 16.08 -14.98
C ALA A 52 6.69 15.81 -14.13
N SER A 53 7.73 15.29 -14.77
CA SER A 53 9.00 14.88 -14.16
C SER A 53 9.70 15.98 -13.35
N GLY A 54 9.53 17.25 -13.73
CA GLY A 54 10.11 18.41 -13.03
C GLY A 54 9.35 18.88 -11.78
N VAL A 55 8.14 18.35 -11.53
CA VAL A 55 7.36 18.68 -10.33
C VAL A 55 7.85 17.84 -9.16
N THR A 56 7.97 18.47 -8.00
CA THR A 56 8.44 17.87 -6.74
C THR A 56 7.41 17.99 -5.62
N ALA A 57 6.43 18.89 -5.75
CA ALA A 57 5.37 19.03 -4.77
C ALA A 57 4.05 19.53 -5.38
N VAL A 58 2.95 18.87 -5.02
CA VAL A 58 1.56 19.23 -5.34
C VAL A 58 0.67 19.03 -4.11
N THR A 59 -0.44 19.77 -4.02
CA THR A 59 -1.45 19.57 -2.97
C THR A 59 -2.81 19.22 -3.58
N PHE A 60 -3.47 18.20 -3.03
CA PHE A 60 -4.87 17.87 -3.30
C PHE A 60 -5.69 18.20 -2.05
N ASP A 61 -6.65 19.11 -2.19
CA ASP A 61 -7.50 19.61 -1.12
C ASP A 61 -8.97 19.33 -1.41
N ASN A 62 -9.56 18.36 -0.70
CA ASN A 62 -10.94 17.92 -0.96
C ASN A 62 -11.19 17.65 -2.45
N LEU A 63 -10.22 16.98 -3.10
CA LEU A 63 -10.26 16.66 -4.53
C LEU A 63 -10.91 15.28 -4.71
N SER A 64 -12.02 15.24 -5.43
CA SER A 64 -12.72 14.00 -5.76
C SER A 64 -12.86 13.88 -7.27
N ILE A 65 -12.08 13.00 -7.89
CA ILE A 65 -12.23 12.67 -9.30
C ILE A 65 -12.62 11.20 -9.48
N SER A 66 -13.51 10.96 -10.44
CA SER A 66 -13.96 9.62 -10.79
C SER A 66 -14.17 9.51 -12.29
N GLY A 67 -13.94 8.35 -12.87
CA GLY A 67 -14.19 8.15 -14.30
C GLY A 67 -13.64 6.84 -14.80
N GLU A 68 -13.92 6.54 -16.05
CA GLU A 68 -13.37 5.35 -16.70
C GLU A 68 -12.06 5.72 -17.40
N TYR A 69 -10.94 5.23 -16.89
CA TYR A 69 -9.68 5.29 -17.62
C TYR A 69 -9.31 3.91 -18.15
N ILE A 70 -9.35 3.78 -19.48
CA ILE A 70 -9.17 2.49 -20.15
C ILE A 70 -7.73 1.96 -20.13
N SER A 71 -6.78 2.69 -19.52
CA SER A 71 -5.40 2.23 -19.31
C SER A 71 -5.22 1.66 -17.92
N MET A 72 -4.33 0.68 -17.79
CA MET A 72 -3.91 0.14 -16.48
C MET A 72 -3.12 1.15 -15.63
N ASP A 73 -2.69 2.28 -16.22
CA ASP A 73 -1.92 3.31 -15.53
C ASP A 73 -2.77 4.09 -14.50
N GLY A 74 -4.10 4.05 -14.64
CA GLY A 74 -5.03 4.68 -13.71
C GLY A 74 -5.21 6.19 -13.86
N LEU A 75 -6.06 6.76 -13.00
CA LEU A 75 -6.46 8.18 -13.07
C LEU A 75 -5.37 9.16 -12.64
N LEU A 76 -4.37 8.70 -11.90
CA LEU A 76 -3.23 9.51 -11.47
C LEU A 76 -1.93 8.85 -11.92
N THR A 77 -1.18 9.56 -12.75
CA THR A 77 0.13 9.12 -13.22
C THR A 77 1.21 10.15 -12.99
N THR A 78 2.47 9.70 -13.00
CA THR A 78 3.65 10.57 -13.01
C THR A 78 4.56 10.20 -14.15
N GLU A 79 5.17 11.19 -14.79
CA GLU A 79 6.29 10.92 -15.70
C GLU A 79 7.51 10.40 -14.94
N GLU A 80 8.32 9.58 -15.61
CA GLU A 80 9.56 9.02 -15.07
C GLU A 80 10.51 10.11 -14.55
N ALA A 81 11.01 9.94 -13.33
CA ALA A 81 12.02 10.80 -12.73
C ALA A 81 12.71 10.13 -11.54
N SER A 82 13.95 10.52 -11.24
CA SER A 82 14.66 10.07 -10.02
C SER A 82 14.38 10.95 -8.79
N THR A 83 13.76 12.11 -8.98
CA THR A 83 13.42 12.99 -7.87
C THR A 83 12.11 12.56 -7.23
N ARG A 84 12.03 12.59 -5.90
CA ARG A 84 10.78 12.26 -5.20
C ARG A 84 9.72 13.33 -5.44
N LEU A 85 8.48 12.90 -5.69
CA LEU A 85 7.29 13.75 -5.71
C LEU A 85 6.56 13.66 -4.36
N GLU A 86 6.34 14.79 -3.70
CA GLU A 86 5.46 14.88 -2.53
C GLU A 86 4.05 15.31 -2.97
N ILE A 87 3.05 14.47 -2.69
CA ILE A 87 1.64 14.80 -2.86
C ILE A 87 1.05 15.03 -1.47
N ARG A 88 0.74 16.28 -1.17
CA ARG A 88 0.07 16.66 0.08
C ARG A 88 -1.43 16.47 -0.05
N ILE A 89 -2.02 15.80 0.90
CA ILE A 89 -3.46 15.55 0.95
C ILE A 89 -4.04 16.38 2.10
N SER A 90 -5.00 17.25 1.81
CA SER A 90 -5.81 17.95 2.83
C SER A 90 -7.29 17.64 2.63
N GLY A 91 -8.01 17.51 3.74
CA GLY A 91 -9.41 17.09 3.71
C GLY A 91 -9.58 15.69 3.13
N ASN A 92 -10.71 15.44 2.49
CA ASN A 92 -11.07 14.12 1.97
C ASN A 92 -10.91 14.06 0.46
N CYS A 93 -9.91 13.33 -0.01
CA CYS A 93 -9.62 13.17 -1.43
C CYS A 93 -9.99 11.77 -1.92
N SER A 94 -10.44 11.66 -3.17
CA SER A 94 -10.76 10.38 -3.80
C SER A 94 -10.43 10.38 -5.29
N LEU A 95 -9.83 9.29 -5.74
CA LEU A 95 -9.41 9.02 -7.11
C LEU A 95 -9.98 7.66 -7.50
N ILE A 96 -11.16 7.65 -8.12
CA ILE A 96 -11.95 6.42 -8.32
C ILE A 96 -12.00 6.05 -9.80
N ASP A 97 -11.18 5.10 -10.22
CA ASP A 97 -11.31 4.50 -11.55
C ASP A 97 -12.47 3.50 -11.56
N THR A 98 -13.52 3.83 -12.30
CA THR A 98 -14.71 2.99 -12.39
C THR A 98 -14.52 1.79 -13.30
N SER A 99 -13.41 1.71 -14.05
CA SER A 99 -13.06 0.55 -14.88
C SER A 99 -12.57 -0.64 -14.04
N GLY A 100 -12.04 -0.36 -12.84
CA GLY A 100 -11.54 -1.37 -11.91
C GLY A 100 -10.13 -1.88 -12.21
N TYR A 101 -9.38 -1.26 -13.13
CA TYR A 101 -8.00 -1.67 -13.43
C TYR A 101 -6.98 -0.96 -12.53
N GLY A 102 -6.84 0.37 -12.65
CA GLY A 102 -5.77 1.13 -12.02
C GLY A 102 -6.26 2.41 -11.34
N GLY A 103 -5.91 2.59 -10.08
CA GLY A 103 -6.11 3.86 -9.37
C GLY A 103 -5.00 4.85 -9.69
N ALA A 104 -3.74 4.40 -9.62
CA ALA A 104 -2.57 5.21 -9.92
C ALA A 104 -1.36 4.40 -10.39
N ARG A 105 -0.48 5.05 -11.17
CA ARG A 105 0.83 4.54 -11.56
C ARG A 105 1.90 5.61 -11.39
N PHE A 106 2.95 5.27 -10.66
CA PHE A 106 4.01 6.20 -10.34
C PHE A 106 5.35 5.72 -10.90
N ASP A 107 5.80 6.30 -11.99
CA ASP A 107 7.10 5.97 -12.61
C ASP A 107 8.30 6.65 -11.91
N ARG A 108 8.16 7.03 -10.63
CA ARG A 108 9.17 7.73 -9.80
C ARG A 108 8.88 7.56 -8.31
N PRO A 109 9.81 7.90 -7.41
CA PRO A 109 9.53 7.87 -5.98
C PRO A 109 8.42 8.85 -5.60
N VAL A 110 7.46 8.40 -4.80
CA VAL A 110 6.31 9.22 -4.36
C VAL A 110 6.16 9.15 -2.85
N GLN A 111 5.79 10.29 -2.26
CA GLN A 111 5.37 10.36 -0.87
C GLN A 111 4.00 11.04 -0.79
N LEU A 112 3.02 10.32 -0.27
CA LEU A 112 1.72 10.85 0.12
C LEU A 112 1.81 11.36 1.56
N THR A 113 1.48 12.62 1.80
CA THR A 113 1.56 13.23 3.14
C THR A 113 0.22 13.85 3.52
N GLY A 114 -0.40 13.36 4.58
CA GLY A 114 -1.59 13.98 5.15
C GLY A 114 -1.26 15.33 5.79
N THR A 115 -2.10 16.32 5.54
CA THR A 115 -1.95 17.67 6.07
C THR A 115 -3.23 18.12 6.77
N GLY A 116 -3.11 18.33 8.09
CA GLY A 116 -4.25 18.66 8.94
C GLY A 116 -5.01 17.44 9.45
N THR A 117 -5.96 17.67 10.35
CA THR A 117 -6.74 16.60 10.97
C THR A 117 -7.76 16.03 9.98
N GLY A 118 -7.76 14.71 9.82
CA GLY A 118 -8.72 14.02 8.95
C GLY A 118 -8.35 14.06 7.47
N ALA A 119 -7.08 14.30 7.14
CA ALA A 119 -6.60 14.08 5.78
C ALA A 119 -6.81 12.61 5.40
N SER A 120 -7.51 12.37 4.30
CA SER A 120 -7.78 11.03 3.79
C SER A 120 -7.66 10.97 2.27
N LEU A 121 -7.19 9.83 1.77
CA LEU A 121 -7.13 9.53 0.35
C LEU A 121 -7.65 8.13 0.07
N THR A 122 -8.63 8.04 -0.84
CA THR A 122 -9.13 6.76 -1.35
C THR A 122 -8.78 6.60 -2.83
N PHE A 123 -8.13 5.49 -3.18
CA PHE A 123 -8.06 5.00 -4.55
C PHE A 123 -9.12 3.93 -4.80
N GLY A 124 -9.89 4.10 -5.86
CA GLY A 124 -10.68 3.03 -6.47
C GLY A 124 -9.87 2.45 -7.62
N GLY A 125 -9.27 1.28 -7.42
CA GLY A 125 -8.28 0.69 -8.33
C GLY A 125 -6.88 0.55 -7.70
N GLY A 126 -6.03 -0.27 -8.30
CA GLY A 126 -4.69 -0.58 -7.75
C GLY A 126 -3.70 0.58 -7.85
N VAL A 127 -2.71 0.62 -6.97
CA VAL A 127 -1.61 1.59 -7.01
C VAL A 127 -0.32 0.88 -7.38
N TYR A 128 0.31 1.35 -8.46
CA TYR A 128 1.59 0.84 -8.92
C TYR A 128 2.68 1.88 -8.73
N CYS A 129 3.85 1.47 -8.25
CA CYS A 129 4.99 2.37 -8.13
C CYS A 129 6.27 1.69 -8.65
N ALA A 130 6.98 2.39 -9.52
CA ALA A 130 8.25 1.97 -10.09
C ALA A 130 9.45 2.41 -9.22
N ASP A 131 9.23 2.99 -8.05
CA ASP A 131 10.26 3.31 -7.06
C ASP A 131 9.68 3.30 -5.63
N ASP A 132 10.37 3.87 -4.64
CA ASP A 132 9.88 3.97 -3.26
C ASP A 132 8.53 4.70 -3.17
N PHE A 133 7.62 4.14 -2.37
CA PHE A 133 6.30 4.71 -2.10
C PHE A 133 6.06 4.88 -0.61
N ASP A 134 5.93 6.12 -0.14
CA ASP A 134 5.74 6.42 1.27
C ASP A 134 4.37 7.04 1.53
N VAL A 135 3.75 6.66 2.65
CA VAL A 135 2.51 7.25 3.16
C VAL A 135 2.74 7.69 4.60
N ASN A 136 2.58 9.00 4.82
CA ASN A 136 2.87 9.64 6.10
C ASN A 136 1.66 10.43 6.61
N ASP A 137 1.30 10.22 7.88
CA ASP A 137 0.26 10.98 8.60
C ASP A 137 -1.10 11.02 7.86
N LEU A 138 -1.48 9.92 7.18
CA LEU A 138 -2.63 9.86 6.28
C LEU A 138 -3.58 8.71 6.60
N GLU A 139 -4.89 8.92 6.45
CA GLU A 139 -5.85 7.82 6.27
C GLU A 139 -5.88 7.43 4.79
N PHE A 140 -5.30 6.28 4.46
CA PHE A 140 -5.09 5.80 3.11
C PHE A 140 -5.88 4.52 2.85
N GLU A 141 -6.71 4.53 1.80
CA GLU A 141 -7.55 3.40 1.45
C GLU A 141 -7.42 3.05 -0.03
N ILE A 142 -7.25 1.77 -0.30
CA ILE A 142 -7.35 1.21 -1.65
C ILE A 142 -8.48 0.20 -1.64
N ASN A 143 -9.48 0.46 -2.49
CA ASN A 143 -10.54 -0.48 -2.78
C ASN A 143 -10.39 -0.96 -4.21
N ASN A 144 -10.03 -2.23 -4.40
CA ASN A 144 -9.88 -2.81 -5.72
C ASN A 144 -10.59 -4.16 -5.83
N SER A 145 -10.94 -4.55 -7.06
CA SER A 145 -11.34 -5.92 -7.38
C SER A 145 -10.14 -6.84 -7.61
N TYR A 146 -8.97 -6.28 -7.91
CA TYR A 146 -7.75 -7.02 -8.23
C TYR A 146 -6.60 -6.60 -7.30
N VAL A 147 -5.43 -6.35 -7.85
CA VAL A 147 -4.20 -6.04 -7.13
C VAL A 147 -4.29 -4.67 -6.48
N ALA A 148 -4.21 -4.60 -5.15
CA ALA A 148 -4.28 -3.32 -4.44
C ALA A 148 -2.99 -2.49 -4.61
N ILE A 149 -1.84 -3.13 -4.50
CA ILE A 149 -0.51 -2.53 -4.59
C ILE A 149 0.37 -3.44 -5.45
N GLY A 150 1.25 -2.86 -6.26
CA GLY A 150 2.27 -3.60 -7.01
C GLY A 150 3.47 -2.75 -7.43
N ASN A 151 4.63 -3.38 -7.60
CA ASN A 151 5.77 -2.74 -8.23
C ASN A 151 5.67 -2.86 -9.75
N ASP A 152 6.31 -1.92 -10.47
CA ASP A 152 6.54 -2.08 -11.91
C ASP A 152 7.70 -3.04 -12.20
N GLU A 153 7.59 -3.81 -13.30
CA GLU A 153 8.55 -4.86 -13.65
C GLU A 153 9.96 -4.29 -13.89
N GLY A 154 10.99 -4.94 -13.32
CA GLY A 154 12.40 -4.62 -13.60
C GLY A 154 13.06 -3.64 -12.64
N SER A 155 12.38 -3.28 -11.56
CA SER A 155 12.85 -2.30 -10.58
C SER A 155 13.90 -2.86 -9.59
N VAL A 156 14.75 -1.98 -9.05
CA VAL A 156 15.62 -2.27 -7.89
C VAL A 156 14.78 -2.37 -6.61
N MET A 157 15.33 -2.91 -5.51
CA MET A 157 14.60 -3.06 -4.23
C MET A 157 13.93 -1.75 -3.80
N GLN A 158 12.59 -1.76 -3.74
CA GLN A 158 11.73 -0.65 -3.36
C GLN A 158 11.09 -0.88 -2.00
N TRP A 159 10.96 0.20 -1.23
CA TRP A 159 10.19 0.20 0.00
C TRP A 159 8.82 0.82 -0.22
N TRP A 160 7.79 0.12 0.27
CA TRP A 160 6.54 0.78 0.63
C TRP A 160 6.53 1.02 2.13
N SER A 161 6.51 2.28 2.52
CA SER A 161 6.59 2.67 3.93
C SER A 161 5.32 3.36 4.37
N PHE A 162 4.75 2.89 5.49
CA PHE A 162 3.56 3.45 6.09
C PHE A 162 3.90 3.93 7.49
N THR A 163 3.94 5.26 7.69
CA THR A 163 4.36 5.88 8.95
C THR A 163 3.24 6.76 9.51
N ASN A 164 2.94 6.60 10.80
CA ASN A 164 1.89 7.37 11.51
C ASN A 164 0.54 7.41 10.76
N SER A 165 0.20 6.33 10.05
CA SER A 165 -0.92 6.31 9.09
C SER A 165 -1.95 5.25 9.44
N VAL A 166 -3.16 5.41 8.90
CA VAL A 166 -4.20 4.38 8.92
C VAL A 166 -4.39 3.89 7.49
N VAL A 167 -4.00 2.65 7.22
CA VAL A 167 -3.93 2.09 5.87
C VAL A 167 -4.89 0.91 5.77
N ARG A 168 -5.74 0.91 4.74
CA ARG A 168 -6.69 -0.16 4.44
C ARG A 168 -6.59 -0.58 2.99
N LEU A 169 -6.17 -1.81 2.77
CA LEU A 169 -6.06 -2.44 1.46
C LEU A 169 -7.14 -3.51 1.36
N ASN A 170 -8.17 -3.25 0.56
CA ASN A 170 -9.29 -4.16 0.37
C ASN A 170 -9.30 -4.67 -1.06
N SER A 171 -9.29 -6.00 -1.20
CA SER A 171 -9.42 -6.68 -2.49
C SER A 171 -10.52 -7.73 -2.47
N THR A 172 -11.26 -7.86 -3.58
CA THR A 172 -12.38 -8.81 -3.71
C THR A 172 -12.17 -9.97 -4.68
N ASN A 173 -11.15 -9.95 -5.54
CA ASN A 173 -10.82 -11.07 -6.46
C ASN A 173 -9.30 -11.15 -6.78
N GLY A 174 -8.43 -10.55 -5.96
CA GLY A 174 -6.98 -10.55 -6.16
C GLY A 174 -6.20 -10.44 -4.84
N GLY A 175 -4.93 -10.82 -4.82
CA GLY A 175 -4.06 -10.61 -3.68
C GLY A 175 -3.45 -9.20 -3.69
N VAL A 176 -2.50 -8.94 -2.78
CA VAL A 176 -1.65 -7.75 -2.83
C VAL A 176 -0.33 -8.19 -3.46
N LEU A 177 -0.07 -7.78 -4.70
CA LEU A 177 1.10 -8.26 -5.44
C LEU A 177 2.40 -7.60 -4.96
N GLY A 178 3.38 -8.44 -4.67
CA GLY A 178 4.77 -8.28 -5.07
C GLY A 178 5.39 -6.92 -4.76
N MET A 179 5.44 -6.56 -3.48
CA MET A 179 6.32 -5.49 -3.03
C MET A 179 7.75 -6.04 -2.87
N HIS A 180 8.78 -5.20 -2.99
CA HIS A 180 10.14 -5.65 -2.69
C HIS A 180 10.41 -5.63 -1.18
N ALA A 181 9.88 -4.62 -0.50
CA ALA A 181 9.89 -4.53 0.95
C ALA A 181 8.69 -3.73 1.49
N LEU A 182 8.20 -4.12 2.66
CA LEU A 182 7.16 -3.45 3.43
C LEU A 182 7.73 -2.91 4.74
N SER A 183 7.51 -1.63 5.04
CA SER A 183 7.73 -1.08 6.37
C SER A 183 6.44 -0.48 6.94
N VAL A 184 6.09 -0.90 8.16
CA VAL A 184 4.97 -0.33 8.92
C VAL A 184 5.50 0.19 10.25
N GLU A 185 5.39 1.50 10.48
CA GLU A 185 5.85 2.17 11.70
C GLU A 185 4.73 3.04 12.29
N ASN A 186 4.45 2.84 13.59
CA ASN A 186 3.44 3.59 14.35
C ASN A 186 2.09 3.74 13.61
N SER A 187 1.69 2.70 12.86
CA SER A 187 0.57 2.77 11.93
C SER A 187 -0.45 1.66 12.18
N VAL A 188 -1.69 1.90 11.77
CA VAL A 188 -2.69 0.84 11.62
C VAL A 188 -2.66 0.38 10.17
N PHE A 189 -2.32 -0.87 9.90
CA PHE A 189 -2.20 -1.42 8.54
C PHE A 189 -3.10 -2.65 8.42
N THR A 190 -4.15 -2.55 7.62
CA THR A 190 -5.14 -3.61 7.43
C THR A 190 -5.16 -4.06 5.97
N VAL A 191 -5.02 -5.36 5.76
CA VAL A 191 -5.21 -6.02 4.46
C VAL A 191 -6.36 -6.99 4.59
N THR A 192 -7.36 -6.84 3.72
CA THR A 192 -8.48 -7.77 3.61
C THR A 192 -8.59 -8.24 2.18
N VAL A 193 -8.36 -9.54 1.97
CA VAL A 193 -8.60 -10.21 0.69
C VAL A 193 -9.83 -11.09 0.84
N SER A 194 -10.84 -10.82 0.01
CA SER A 194 -12.04 -11.64 -0.15
C SER A 194 -12.06 -12.19 -1.57
N GLY A 195 -12.68 -13.35 -1.80
CA GLY A 195 -12.78 -13.96 -3.14
C GLY A 195 -11.71 -15.02 -3.46
N ALA A 196 -11.91 -15.73 -4.57
CA ALA A 196 -10.93 -16.68 -5.10
C ALA A 196 -9.71 -15.89 -5.61
N SER A 197 -8.52 -16.24 -5.16
CA SER A 197 -7.29 -15.53 -5.52
C SER A 197 -6.16 -16.53 -5.70
N GLU A 198 -5.41 -16.37 -6.78
CA GLU A 198 -4.13 -17.07 -6.99
C GLU A 198 -2.98 -16.40 -6.22
N TYR A 199 -3.25 -15.29 -5.51
CA TYR A 199 -2.23 -14.40 -4.96
C TYR A 199 -2.32 -14.30 -3.43
N LEU A 200 -1.18 -14.10 -2.78
CA LEU A 200 -1.07 -13.98 -1.33
C LEU A 200 -1.66 -12.65 -0.81
N GLY A 201 -1.96 -12.62 0.49
CA GLY A 201 -2.36 -11.40 1.19
C GLY A 201 -1.21 -10.38 1.24
N ILE A 202 0.01 -10.85 1.50
CA ILE A 202 1.25 -10.07 1.33
C ILE A 202 2.31 -11.00 0.75
N GLU A 203 2.96 -10.57 -0.32
CA GLU A 203 4.15 -11.24 -0.88
C GLU A 203 5.28 -10.23 -1.04
N CYS A 204 6.33 -10.36 -0.25
CA CYS A 204 7.54 -9.55 -0.43
C CYS A 204 8.77 -10.15 0.25
N PRO A 205 9.99 -9.97 -0.28
CA PRO A 205 11.22 -10.44 0.34
C PRO A 205 11.45 -9.98 1.78
N GLN A 206 10.95 -8.81 2.17
CA GLN A 206 11.18 -8.27 3.52
C GLN A 206 9.94 -7.52 4.05
N VAL A 207 9.49 -7.91 5.23
CA VAL A 207 8.47 -7.19 6.02
C VAL A 207 9.09 -6.71 7.31
N ARG A 208 8.96 -5.42 7.62
CA ARG A 208 9.39 -4.83 8.89
C ARG A 208 8.24 -4.10 9.56
N ILE A 209 7.91 -4.53 10.78
CA ILE A 209 6.85 -3.94 11.61
C ILE A 209 7.50 -3.36 12.86
N SER A 210 7.20 -2.10 13.17
CA SER A 210 7.89 -1.37 14.23
C SER A 210 7.01 -0.41 15.00
N GLY A 211 7.50 0.02 16.17
CA GLY A 211 6.80 0.97 17.04
C GLY A 211 5.45 0.42 17.51
N SER A 212 4.47 1.30 17.71
CA SER A 212 3.13 0.93 18.21
C SER A 212 2.18 0.46 17.10
N SER A 213 2.71 -0.21 16.06
CA SER A 213 1.92 -0.58 14.88
C SER A 213 0.87 -1.64 15.17
N VAL A 214 -0.30 -1.51 14.55
CA VAL A 214 -1.37 -2.52 14.55
C VAL A 214 -1.51 -3.06 13.14
N VAL A 215 -1.09 -4.30 12.91
CA VAL A 215 -1.09 -4.95 11.59
C VAL A 215 -2.10 -6.09 11.58
N THR A 216 -3.03 -6.07 10.63
CA THR A 216 -4.02 -7.14 10.45
C THR A 216 -4.06 -7.56 8.99
N VAL A 217 -3.77 -8.82 8.72
CA VAL A 217 -3.85 -9.42 7.38
C VAL A 217 -4.84 -10.58 7.42
N THR A 218 -5.93 -10.44 6.67
CA THR A 218 -7.00 -11.45 6.63
C THR A 218 -7.24 -11.89 5.20
N MET A 219 -7.17 -13.19 4.96
CA MET A 219 -7.63 -13.81 3.72
C MET A 219 -8.88 -14.65 4.00
N ASN A 220 -9.96 -14.31 3.31
CA ASN A 220 -11.28 -14.94 3.49
C ASN A 220 -11.67 -15.86 2.32
N GLY A 221 -10.76 -16.11 1.38
CA GLY A 221 -11.06 -16.86 0.14
C GLY A 221 -9.93 -17.76 -0.32
N ASP A 222 -10.28 -18.60 -1.30
CA ASP A 222 -9.54 -19.68 -1.97
C ASP A 222 -8.79 -20.72 -1.09
N PRO A 223 -9.21 -22.00 -1.08
CA PRO A 223 -8.41 -23.06 -0.48
C PRO A 223 -7.14 -23.41 -1.26
N GLU A 224 -6.85 -22.79 -2.41
CA GLU A 224 -5.62 -23.03 -3.17
C GLU A 224 -4.45 -22.12 -2.77
N VAL A 225 -4.67 -21.05 -1.99
CA VAL A 225 -3.60 -20.16 -1.53
C VAL A 225 -2.74 -20.86 -0.46
N GLU A 226 -1.44 -20.99 -0.71
CA GLU A 226 -0.52 -21.72 0.19
C GLU A 226 -0.31 -21.02 1.54
N CYS A 227 -0.28 -19.69 1.58
CA CYS A 227 -0.16 -18.93 2.83
C CYS A 227 -0.75 -17.51 2.73
N VAL A 228 -0.90 -16.82 3.87
CA VAL A 228 -1.43 -15.45 3.87
C VAL A 228 -0.33 -14.41 3.64
N ILE A 229 0.83 -14.65 4.27
CA ILE A 229 2.04 -13.83 4.10
C ILE A 229 3.18 -14.73 3.65
N GLY A 230 3.72 -14.47 2.47
CA GLY A 230 4.96 -15.06 1.97
C GLY A 230 6.08 -14.04 2.01
N THR A 231 7.16 -14.33 2.75
CA THR A 231 8.29 -13.41 2.87
C THR A 231 9.63 -14.09 3.06
N GLY A 232 10.72 -13.40 2.70
CA GLY A 232 12.06 -13.83 3.05
C GLY A 232 12.36 -13.58 4.52
N VAL A 233 12.01 -12.39 5.03
CA VAL A 233 12.23 -12.00 6.43
C VAL A 233 11.02 -11.26 6.97
N LEU A 234 10.46 -11.74 8.08
CA LEU A 234 9.48 -11.04 8.90
C LEU A 234 10.16 -10.49 10.15
N GLU A 235 10.30 -9.17 10.25
CA GLU A 235 11.00 -8.50 11.35
C GLU A 235 10.02 -7.68 12.22
N PHE A 236 10.04 -7.94 13.52
CA PHE A 236 9.39 -7.12 14.56
C PHE A 236 10.45 -6.26 15.26
N ALA A 237 10.65 -5.02 14.82
CA ALA A 237 11.71 -4.13 15.30
C ALA A 237 11.18 -3.04 16.24
N ASP A 238 11.63 -3.04 17.49
CA ASP A 238 11.14 -2.12 18.54
C ASP A 238 9.59 -2.12 18.61
N PHE A 239 9.01 -3.27 18.31
CA PHE A 239 7.57 -3.46 18.16
C PHE A 239 6.89 -3.47 19.53
N THR A 240 5.84 -2.68 19.69
CA THR A 240 5.06 -2.50 20.94
C THR A 240 3.55 -2.57 20.68
N GLY A 241 3.15 -3.07 19.51
CA GLY A 241 1.76 -3.12 19.08
C GLY A 241 1.22 -4.54 18.97
N SER A 242 0.36 -4.77 17.96
CA SER A 242 -0.25 -6.07 17.70
C SER A 242 -0.20 -6.43 16.21
N PHE A 243 0.18 -7.66 15.91
CA PHE A 243 0.17 -8.24 14.58
C PHE A 243 -0.76 -9.45 14.59
N SER A 244 -1.64 -9.53 13.60
CA SER A 244 -2.55 -10.67 13.43
C SER A 244 -2.61 -11.06 11.97
N CYS A 245 -2.47 -12.36 11.70
CA CYS A 245 -2.53 -12.92 10.36
C CYS A 245 -3.41 -14.17 10.39
N SER A 246 -4.39 -14.27 9.49
CA SER A 246 -5.31 -15.41 9.44
C SER A 246 -5.81 -15.71 8.03
N GLY A 247 -5.90 -17.00 7.70
CA GLY A 247 -6.39 -17.48 6.42
C GLY A 247 -6.99 -18.89 6.48
N PRO A 248 -7.53 -19.39 5.37
CA PRO A 248 -8.17 -20.70 5.31
C PRO A 248 -7.18 -21.87 5.39
N ASN A 249 -5.92 -21.66 4.99
CA ASN A 249 -4.89 -22.69 4.87
C ASN A 249 -3.76 -22.53 5.89
N ILE A 250 -2.91 -23.56 5.95
CA ILE A 250 -1.68 -23.59 6.75
C ILE A 250 -0.47 -23.60 5.79
N PRO A 251 0.59 -22.83 6.06
CA PRO A 251 0.74 -21.88 7.17
C PRO A 251 0.05 -20.52 6.92
N ALA A 252 -0.27 -19.77 7.97
CA ALA A 252 -0.65 -18.36 7.84
C ALA A 252 0.52 -17.51 7.36
N VAL A 253 1.73 -17.80 7.84
CA VAL A 253 2.97 -17.10 7.50
C VAL A 253 3.99 -18.10 7.00
N PHE A 254 4.51 -17.88 5.80
CA PHE A 254 5.66 -18.60 5.25
C PHE A 254 6.83 -17.61 5.20
N ALA A 255 7.79 -17.73 6.11
CA ALA A 255 8.94 -16.84 6.19
C ALA A 255 10.25 -17.62 5.98
N GLY A 256 11.25 -17.01 5.35
CA GLY A 256 12.61 -17.54 5.43
C GLY A 256 13.24 -17.37 6.81
N ASP A 257 12.82 -16.35 7.56
CA ASP A 257 13.32 -16.00 8.90
C ASP A 257 12.31 -15.08 9.61
N ILE A 258 12.06 -15.30 10.91
CA ILE A 258 11.22 -14.47 11.78
C ILE A 258 12.08 -13.90 12.92
N ARG A 259 12.27 -12.57 12.90
CA ARG A 259 13.18 -11.88 13.83
C ARG A 259 12.46 -10.93 14.76
N PHE A 260 12.93 -10.88 16.00
CA PHE A 260 12.54 -9.89 16.99
C PHE A 260 13.75 -9.03 17.33
N ILE A 261 13.66 -7.72 17.13
CA ILE A 261 14.76 -6.78 17.32
C ILE A 261 14.38 -5.75 18.38
N GLU A 262 15.23 -5.54 19.37
CA GLU A 262 15.10 -4.50 20.40
C GLU A 262 16.37 -3.65 20.47
N GLY A 263 16.24 -2.33 20.33
CA GLY A 263 17.38 -1.42 20.37
C GLY A 263 18.45 -1.73 19.32
N GLY A 264 18.05 -2.30 18.19
CA GLY A 264 18.95 -2.74 17.11
C GLY A 264 19.66 -4.08 17.35
N VAL A 265 19.26 -4.86 18.36
CA VAL A 265 19.82 -6.18 18.68
C VAL A 265 18.73 -7.24 18.59
N GLU A 266 19.04 -8.39 18.00
CA GLU A 266 18.12 -9.53 17.94
C GLU A 266 17.95 -10.16 19.34
N VAL A 267 16.69 -10.46 19.67
CA VAL A 267 16.27 -11.01 20.97
C VAL A 267 15.41 -12.26 20.79
N SER A 268 15.31 -13.06 21.85
CA SER A 268 14.38 -14.19 21.91
C SER A 268 12.91 -13.71 21.84
N PRO A 269 11.99 -14.49 21.25
CA PRO A 269 10.56 -14.20 21.28
C PRO A 269 9.94 -14.21 22.68
N ASP A 270 10.65 -14.62 23.73
CA ASP A 270 10.14 -14.71 25.12
C ASP A 270 9.52 -13.40 25.67
N GLY A 271 9.91 -12.25 25.11
CA GLY A 271 9.34 -10.94 25.44
C GLY A 271 8.02 -10.59 24.75
N TYR A 272 7.52 -11.48 23.89
CA TYR A 272 6.33 -11.28 23.06
C TYR A 272 5.25 -12.29 23.43
N ASN A 273 3.99 -11.85 23.41
CA ASN A 273 2.84 -12.73 23.56
C ASN A 273 2.47 -13.33 22.21
N LEU A 274 2.79 -14.60 22.01
CA LEU A 274 2.44 -15.40 20.83
C LEU A 274 1.18 -16.26 21.05
N GLY A 275 0.48 -16.07 22.17
CA GLY A 275 -0.63 -16.92 22.59
C GLY A 275 -0.14 -18.34 22.90
N SER A 276 -0.67 -19.33 22.17
CA SER A 276 -0.23 -20.72 22.25
C SER A 276 0.75 -21.12 21.15
N ALA A 277 1.15 -20.17 20.30
CA ALA A 277 2.06 -20.42 19.20
C ALA A 277 3.53 -20.27 19.63
N GLU A 278 4.42 -20.92 18.90
CA GLU A 278 5.86 -20.73 18.98
C GLU A 278 6.45 -20.57 17.59
N VAL A 279 7.54 -19.80 17.45
CA VAL A 279 8.28 -19.72 16.18
C VAL A 279 9.09 -21.00 16.02
N SER A 280 8.95 -21.66 14.88
CA SER A 280 9.69 -22.89 14.57
C SER A 280 9.96 -23.00 13.08
N GLU A 281 10.99 -23.78 12.78
CA GLU A 281 11.31 -24.28 11.45
C GLU A 281 10.40 -25.45 11.07
N PHE A 282 9.96 -25.46 9.81
CA PHE A 282 9.14 -26.50 9.17
C PHE A 282 9.75 -26.88 7.81
N GLU A 283 9.40 -28.05 7.29
CA GLU A 283 9.87 -28.55 5.99
C GLU A 283 8.69 -29.06 5.16
N ASP A 284 8.64 -28.66 3.89
CA ASP A 284 7.70 -29.15 2.88
C ASP A 284 8.41 -29.52 1.56
N GLU A 285 7.66 -29.66 0.46
CA GLU A 285 8.23 -30.02 -0.84
C GLU A 285 9.06 -28.90 -1.51
N TYR A 286 8.91 -27.65 -1.05
CA TYR A 286 9.65 -26.48 -1.54
C TYR A 286 10.89 -26.19 -0.70
N GLY A 287 10.94 -26.70 0.54
CA GLY A 287 12.12 -26.70 1.39
C GLY A 287 11.79 -26.32 2.83
N THR A 288 12.77 -25.69 3.47
CA THR A 288 12.69 -25.29 4.88
C THR A 288 12.23 -23.84 5.01
N TYR A 289 11.34 -23.57 5.95
CA TYR A 289 10.80 -22.24 6.25
C TYR A 289 10.50 -22.07 7.74
N GLU A 290 10.44 -20.83 8.22
CA GLU A 290 9.94 -20.48 9.53
C GLU A 290 8.47 -20.08 9.50
N SER A 291 7.75 -20.46 10.55
CA SER A 291 6.37 -20.08 10.77
C SER A 291 6.02 -20.07 12.26
N PHE A 292 4.78 -19.71 12.56
CA PHE A 292 4.20 -19.84 13.89
C PHE A 292 3.50 -21.20 14.01
N GLY A 293 4.02 -22.07 14.87
CA GLY A 293 3.53 -23.41 15.12
C GLY A 293 2.59 -23.50 16.31
N ILE A 294 1.64 -24.43 16.27
CA ILE A 294 0.79 -24.82 17.40
C ILE A 294 0.85 -26.33 17.62
N TRP A 295 0.79 -26.76 18.87
CA TRP A 295 0.78 -28.18 19.22
C TRP A 295 -0.61 -28.78 19.04
N ILE A 296 -0.73 -29.76 18.14
CA ILE A 296 -1.93 -30.58 17.93
C ILE A 296 -1.56 -32.03 18.19
N GLU A 297 -2.18 -32.63 19.21
CA GLU A 297 -2.00 -34.05 19.56
C GLU A 297 -0.52 -34.48 19.72
N GLY A 298 0.33 -33.57 20.23
CA GLY A 298 1.76 -33.84 20.42
C GLY A 298 2.61 -33.70 19.16
N THR A 299 2.06 -33.12 18.09
CA THR A 299 2.80 -32.71 16.89
C THR A 299 2.73 -31.19 16.75
N LEU A 300 3.87 -30.55 16.52
CA LEU A 300 3.92 -29.14 16.17
C LEU A 300 3.57 -29.00 14.68
N VAL A 301 2.54 -28.21 14.38
CA VAL A 301 2.12 -27.93 13.00
C VAL A 301 2.03 -26.43 12.77
N PRO A 302 2.27 -25.92 11.55
CA PRO A 302 2.08 -24.50 11.27
C PRO A 302 0.64 -24.06 11.52
N ALA A 303 0.46 -22.87 12.06
CA ALA A 303 -0.86 -22.32 12.39
C ALA A 303 -1.49 -21.61 11.19
N SER A 304 -2.80 -21.77 11.01
CA SER A 304 -3.60 -21.01 10.01
C SER A 304 -4.00 -19.62 10.50
N SER A 305 -3.72 -19.33 11.79
CA SER A 305 -3.88 -18.01 12.37
C SER A 305 -2.85 -17.78 13.46
N VAL A 306 -2.34 -16.56 13.54
CA VAL A 306 -1.39 -16.12 14.56
C VAL A 306 -1.76 -14.73 15.06
N THR A 307 -1.47 -14.50 16.34
CA THR A 307 -1.41 -13.16 16.92
C THR A 307 -0.10 -13.00 17.68
N VAL A 308 0.57 -11.87 17.46
CA VAL A 308 1.77 -11.44 18.15
C VAL A 308 1.48 -10.09 18.79
N SER A 309 1.72 -9.94 20.09
CA SER A 309 1.65 -8.63 20.74
C SER A 309 2.79 -8.43 21.72
N LYS A 310 3.07 -7.16 22.03
CA LYS A 310 4.02 -6.79 23.09
C LYS A 310 3.39 -5.71 23.95
N ASP A 311 3.25 -5.99 25.24
CA ASP A 311 2.67 -5.09 26.25
C ASP A 311 3.68 -4.05 26.73
#